data_AF-A0AB37HEN8-F1
#
_entry.id   AF-A0AB37HEN8-F1
#
_cell.length_a   1.000
_cell.length_b   1.000
_cell.length_c   1.000
_cell.angle_alpha   90.00
_cell.angle_beta   90.00
_cell.angle_gamma   90.00
#
_symmetry.space_group_name_H-M   'P 1'
#
loop_
_entity.id
_entity.type
_entity.pdbx_description
1 polymer ?
#
loop_
_entity_poly.entity_id
_entity_poly.type
_entity_poly.pdbx_seq_one_letter_code
_entity_poly.pdbx_strand_id
1 'polypeptide(L)'
;MESHKTLNEEQRSDTHLSQLASVGQIAAGIAHEVKNPLTAVKGFLQLLNQEEKNEYLNIAQSELENALTTLNNLLQVSKPDLQEEEYQSIYLSEELEAILNLFQDKMYDISILTDFKDTDAMIYGMKNQFKKAFFNLIKNAIESIPGKGTIKITHTASENEVIVTIKDSGVGIPEDKLKLLGTPFFTTKENGTGMGLTQVFSVIYQHGGRINIVSKENQGTTFTIKVPKEHRLQKRGVRKLNLKFSKNDTIKDFLFANRTSFEERLLDEAINVSDKIEEIHTLGNINLLQNAHKLVLFVVEEREHELITFAKQEGVAWAKNSITLAFKLEWIQAIRRTLWDFLYNYDLRHQTEVKRDEFFTLEKKVNELIDQFLTYFFISYSNYKDELLASQRKLVENLSVPIIPINDEISILLLIGNIDRTRMSIIEDHVLTSIGANHIRTLIVDLSGVAYMSDDTVFQHFARLIRGFSMMGCNTVLTGIRSEIVKHMISLGINLNENAVSKGTLQLALNDYIFKKDI
;
A
#
# COMPACT_ATOMS: atom_id res chain seq x y z
N MET A 1 -13.33 -36.06 16.60
CA MET A 1 -13.07 -34.67 17.04
C MET A 1 -11.85 -34.05 16.37
N GLU A 2 -11.01 -34.82 15.66
CA GLU A 2 -9.86 -34.28 14.90
C GLU A 2 -10.20 -33.84 13.47
N SER A 3 -11.16 -34.48 12.79
CA SER A 3 -11.56 -34.07 11.42
C SER A 3 -12.29 -32.72 11.31
N HIS A 4 -12.69 -32.10 12.44
CA HIS A 4 -13.34 -30.79 12.45
C HIS A 4 -12.36 -29.63 12.73
N LYS A 5 -11.11 -29.91 13.13
CA LYS A 5 -10.08 -28.88 13.36
C LYS A 5 -9.29 -28.56 12.10
N THR A 6 -8.93 -29.57 11.31
CA THR A 6 -8.26 -29.41 10.01
C THR A 6 -9.14 -28.72 8.97
N LEU A 7 -10.47 -28.95 9.00
CA LEU A 7 -11.40 -28.28 8.09
C LEU A 7 -11.46 -26.75 8.27
N ASN A 8 -11.20 -26.24 9.49
CA ASN A 8 -11.29 -24.80 9.80
C ASN A 8 -10.02 -24.01 9.45
N GLU A 9 -8.87 -24.68 9.32
CA GLU A 9 -7.58 -24.05 8.97
C GLU A 9 -7.38 -24.00 7.45
N GLU A 10 -7.78 -25.06 6.73
CA GLU A 10 -7.90 -25.03 5.25
C GLU A 10 -8.98 -24.05 4.81
N GLN A 11 -10.15 -24.02 5.47
CA GLN A 11 -11.19 -23.02 5.18
C GLN A 11 -10.73 -21.57 5.46
N ARG A 12 -9.79 -21.32 6.37
CA ARG A 12 -9.31 -19.96 6.68
C ARG A 12 -8.31 -19.42 5.65
N SER A 13 -7.37 -20.24 5.19
CA SER A 13 -6.50 -19.91 4.05
C SER A 13 -7.29 -19.81 2.75
N ASP A 14 -8.27 -20.70 2.55
CA ASP A 14 -9.20 -20.61 1.42
C ASP A 14 -10.13 -19.40 1.52
N THR A 15 -10.57 -18.96 2.71
CA THR A 15 -11.42 -17.76 2.81
C THR A 15 -10.72 -16.48 2.45
N HIS A 16 -9.40 -16.36 2.61
CA HIS A 16 -8.68 -15.11 2.27
C HIS A 16 -8.36 -15.02 0.77
N LEU A 17 -8.01 -16.15 0.14
CA LEU A 17 -7.88 -16.28 -1.32
C LEU A 17 -9.24 -16.30 -2.03
N SER A 18 -10.27 -16.91 -1.43
CA SER A 18 -11.67 -16.88 -1.86
C SER A 18 -12.30 -15.51 -1.64
N GLN A 19 -11.94 -14.74 -0.60
CA GLN A 19 -12.38 -13.34 -0.46
C GLN A 19 -11.71 -12.45 -1.52
N LEU A 20 -10.42 -12.66 -1.84
CA LEU A 20 -9.75 -11.95 -2.94
C LEU A 20 -10.31 -12.37 -4.32
N ALA A 21 -10.59 -13.66 -4.54
CA ALA A 21 -11.17 -14.20 -5.77
C ALA A 21 -12.66 -13.85 -5.92
N SER A 22 -13.42 -13.79 -4.83
CA SER A 22 -14.83 -13.41 -4.78
C SER A 22 -14.99 -11.89 -4.92
N VAL A 23 -14.09 -11.09 -4.32
CA VAL A 23 -14.01 -9.64 -4.62
C VAL A 23 -13.62 -9.40 -6.07
N GLY A 24 -12.72 -10.21 -6.67
CA GLY A 24 -12.37 -10.15 -8.09
C GLY A 24 -13.51 -10.56 -9.04
N GLN A 25 -14.27 -11.62 -8.73
CA GLN A 25 -15.45 -12.04 -9.49
C GLN A 25 -16.63 -11.07 -9.36
N ILE A 26 -16.89 -10.56 -8.16
CA ILE A 26 -17.92 -9.54 -7.90
C ILE A 26 -17.52 -8.22 -8.59
N ALA A 27 -16.24 -7.81 -8.52
CA ALA A 27 -15.74 -6.65 -9.24
C ALA A 27 -15.82 -6.82 -10.75
N ALA A 28 -15.55 -8.00 -11.30
CA ALA A 28 -15.71 -8.30 -12.71
C ALA A 28 -17.20 -8.30 -13.14
N GLY A 29 -18.11 -8.83 -12.32
CA GLY A 29 -19.55 -8.79 -12.54
C GLY A 29 -20.12 -7.37 -12.52
N ILE A 30 -19.81 -6.60 -11.46
CA ILE A 30 -20.20 -5.19 -11.32
C ILE A 30 -19.58 -4.35 -12.45
N ALA A 31 -18.32 -4.58 -12.81
CA ALA A 31 -17.69 -3.87 -13.91
C ALA A 31 -18.36 -4.19 -15.25
N HIS A 32 -18.73 -5.44 -15.52
CA HIS A 32 -19.45 -5.79 -16.75
C HIS A 32 -20.87 -5.20 -16.79
N GLU A 33 -21.54 -5.12 -15.64
CA GLU A 33 -22.88 -4.55 -15.49
C GLU A 33 -22.90 -3.01 -15.51
N VAL A 34 -21.84 -2.34 -15.03
CA VAL A 34 -21.67 -0.88 -15.06
C VAL A 34 -21.08 -0.39 -16.39
N LYS A 35 -20.23 -1.19 -17.05
CA LYS A 35 -19.70 -0.89 -18.39
C LYS A 35 -20.81 -0.77 -19.43
N ASN A 36 -21.85 -1.59 -19.34
CA ASN A 36 -22.97 -1.59 -20.28
C ASN A 36 -23.76 -0.25 -20.30
N PRO A 37 -24.27 0.29 -19.17
CA PRO A 37 -24.95 1.57 -19.15
C PRO A 37 -23.99 2.73 -19.46
N LEU A 38 -22.72 2.71 -19.03
CA LEU A 38 -21.76 3.76 -19.38
C LEU A 38 -21.42 3.78 -20.87
N THR A 39 -21.38 2.62 -21.53
CA THR A 39 -21.20 2.53 -22.99
C THR A 39 -22.43 3.06 -23.73
N ALA A 40 -23.64 2.85 -23.21
CA ALA A 40 -24.86 3.42 -23.77
C ALA A 40 -24.90 4.96 -23.62
N VAL A 41 -24.52 5.48 -22.44
CA VAL A 41 -24.37 6.94 -22.22
C VAL A 41 -23.33 7.55 -23.15
N LYS A 42 -22.21 6.84 -23.41
CA LYS A 42 -21.20 7.25 -24.39
C LYS A 42 -21.78 7.36 -25.80
N GLY A 43 -22.64 6.40 -26.19
CA GLY A 43 -23.36 6.45 -27.47
C GLY A 43 -24.29 7.66 -27.57
N PHE A 44 -25.07 7.97 -26.54
CA PHE A 44 -25.95 9.14 -26.53
C PHE A 44 -25.18 10.47 -26.55
N LEU A 45 -24.07 10.58 -25.80
CA LEU A 45 -23.23 11.78 -25.83
C LEU A 45 -22.56 11.98 -27.20
N GLN A 46 -22.15 10.90 -27.87
CA GLN A 46 -21.62 10.97 -29.23
C GLN A 46 -22.66 11.44 -30.26
N LEU A 47 -23.91 11.00 -30.13
CA LEU A 47 -25.02 11.45 -30.98
C LEU A 47 -25.36 12.93 -30.73
N LEU A 48 -25.41 13.37 -29.47
CA LEU A 48 -25.68 14.76 -29.11
C LEU A 48 -24.58 15.71 -29.59
N ASN A 49 -23.31 15.29 -29.53
CA ASN A 49 -22.18 16.09 -30.00
C ASN A 49 -22.12 16.19 -31.55
N GLN A 50 -22.87 15.35 -32.27
CA GLN A 50 -23.05 15.47 -33.73
C GLN A 50 -24.12 16.50 -34.11
N GLU A 51 -25.11 16.76 -33.24
CA GLU A 51 -26.19 17.72 -33.48
C GLU A 51 -25.86 19.13 -32.95
N GLU A 52 -25.17 19.26 -31.81
CA GLU A 52 -24.67 20.53 -31.28
C GLU A 52 -23.28 20.37 -30.64
N LYS A 53 -22.30 21.18 -31.10
CA LYS A 53 -20.99 21.28 -30.45
C LYS A 53 -21.10 22.12 -29.19
N ASN A 54 -21.19 21.47 -28.03
CA ASN A 54 -21.22 22.12 -26.73
C ASN A 54 -19.98 21.72 -25.90
N GLU A 55 -19.32 22.71 -25.29
CA GLU A 55 -18.12 22.50 -24.47
C GLU A 55 -18.41 21.60 -23.24
N TYR A 56 -19.62 21.67 -22.70
CA TYR A 56 -20.07 20.80 -21.60
C TYR A 56 -20.28 19.34 -22.04
N LEU A 57 -20.61 19.09 -23.32
CA LEU A 57 -20.69 17.72 -23.86
C LEU A 57 -19.30 17.10 -23.97
N ASN A 58 -18.28 17.89 -24.35
CA ASN A 58 -16.90 17.41 -24.39
C ASN A 58 -16.36 17.07 -23.00
N ILE A 59 -16.70 17.88 -21.98
CA ILE A 59 -16.33 17.61 -20.58
C ILE A 59 -17.05 16.35 -20.06
N ALA A 60 -18.36 16.22 -20.31
CA ALA A 60 -19.10 15.02 -19.92
C ALA A 60 -18.56 13.76 -20.60
N GLN A 61 -18.11 13.88 -21.86
CA GLN A 61 -17.50 12.80 -22.61
C GLN A 61 -16.10 12.45 -22.07
N SER A 62 -15.29 13.42 -21.65
CA SER A 62 -13.98 13.16 -21.03
C SER A 62 -14.11 12.50 -19.66
N GLU A 63 -15.07 12.95 -18.83
CA GLU A 63 -15.32 12.33 -17.53
C GLU A 63 -15.86 10.91 -17.65
N LEU A 64 -16.67 10.65 -18.68
CA LEU A 64 -17.15 9.31 -18.99
C LEU A 64 -16.02 8.38 -19.47
N GLU A 65 -15.08 8.88 -20.28
CA GLU A 65 -13.87 8.13 -20.67
C GLU A 65 -12.96 7.87 -19.46
N ASN A 66 -12.81 8.84 -18.56
CA ASN A 66 -12.06 8.65 -17.30
C ASN A 66 -12.71 7.57 -16.42
N ALA A 67 -14.04 7.57 -16.31
CA ALA A 67 -14.79 6.54 -15.59
C ALA A 67 -14.63 5.15 -16.23
N LEU A 68 -14.77 5.04 -17.56
CA LEU A 68 -14.55 3.80 -18.30
C LEU A 68 -13.10 3.30 -18.19
N THR A 69 -12.13 4.21 -18.18
CA THR A 69 -10.71 3.88 -18.01
C THR A 69 -10.41 3.40 -16.60
N THR A 70 -10.97 4.04 -15.58
CA THR A 70 -10.88 3.61 -14.17
C THR A 70 -11.48 2.22 -14.00
N LEU A 71 -12.62 1.97 -14.63
CA LEU A 71 -13.31 0.69 -14.60
C LEU A 71 -12.54 -0.42 -15.34
N ASN A 72 -11.91 -0.10 -16.46
CA ASN A 72 -10.99 -1.01 -17.16
C ASN A 72 -9.70 -1.29 -16.36
N ASN A 73 -9.16 -0.29 -15.66
CA ASN A 73 -8.01 -0.47 -14.75
C ASN A 73 -8.38 -1.36 -13.56
N LEU A 74 -9.60 -1.21 -13.03
CA LEU A 74 -10.17 -2.07 -11.99
C LEU A 74 -10.31 -3.51 -12.49
N LEU A 75 -10.76 -3.71 -13.74
CA LEU A 75 -10.80 -5.02 -14.41
C LEU A 75 -9.41 -5.64 -14.67
N GLN A 76 -8.38 -4.83 -14.98
CA GLN A 76 -7.00 -5.30 -15.13
C GLN A 76 -6.39 -5.78 -13.81
N VAL A 77 -6.83 -5.21 -12.68
CA VAL A 77 -6.45 -5.65 -11.32
C VAL A 77 -7.25 -6.90 -10.90
N SER A 78 -8.48 -7.05 -11.40
CA SER A 78 -9.41 -8.12 -11.02
C SER A 78 -9.30 -9.40 -11.84
N LYS A 79 -8.56 -9.40 -12.95
CA LYS A 79 -8.15 -10.63 -13.63
C LYS A 79 -6.80 -11.07 -13.06
N PRO A 80 -6.76 -12.06 -12.16
CA PRO A 80 -5.68 -13.01 -12.27
C PRO A 80 -5.84 -13.58 -13.69
N ASP A 81 -4.82 -13.46 -14.54
CA ASP A 81 -4.69 -14.45 -15.60
C ASP A 81 -4.56 -15.78 -14.86
N LEU A 82 -5.69 -16.45 -14.61
CA LEU A 82 -5.82 -17.79 -14.03
C LEU A 82 -5.37 -18.82 -15.07
N GLN A 83 -4.23 -18.54 -15.68
CA GLN A 83 -3.39 -19.51 -16.33
C GLN A 83 -2.06 -19.33 -15.63
N GLU A 84 -1.56 -20.41 -15.03
CA GLU A 84 -0.17 -20.52 -14.61
C GLU A 84 0.69 -20.18 -15.82
N GLU A 85 1.11 -18.92 -15.93
CA GLU A 85 1.97 -18.50 -17.03
C GLU A 85 3.27 -19.29 -16.90
N GLU A 86 3.55 -20.15 -17.87
CA GLU A 86 4.76 -20.94 -17.85
C GLU A 86 5.99 -20.03 -17.98
N TYR A 87 7.06 -20.40 -17.27
CA TYR A 87 8.34 -19.76 -17.48
C TYR A 87 8.84 -20.08 -18.89
N GLN A 88 9.26 -19.04 -19.60
CA GLN A 88 9.81 -19.14 -20.94
C GLN A 88 11.02 -18.22 -21.10
N SER A 89 11.81 -18.46 -22.14
CA SER A 89 12.90 -17.58 -22.54
C SER A 89 12.33 -16.28 -23.13
N ILE A 90 12.80 -15.13 -22.65
CA ILE A 90 12.30 -13.81 -23.03
C ILE A 90 13.47 -12.92 -23.45
N TYR A 91 13.37 -12.32 -24.63
CA TYR A 91 14.22 -11.21 -25.06
C TYR A 91 13.62 -9.89 -24.56
N LEU A 92 14.15 -9.37 -23.44
CA LEU A 92 13.58 -8.16 -22.82
C LEU A 92 13.63 -6.92 -23.73
N SER A 93 14.65 -6.83 -24.58
CA SER A 93 14.78 -5.80 -25.62
C SER A 93 13.53 -5.72 -26.51
N GLU A 94 13.10 -6.85 -27.08
CA GLU A 94 11.93 -6.94 -27.96
C GLU A 94 10.64 -6.52 -27.24
N GLU A 95 10.48 -6.94 -25.98
CA GLU A 95 9.29 -6.59 -25.21
C GLU A 95 9.25 -5.12 -24.81
N LEU A 96 10.42 -4.52 -24.51
CA LEU A 96 10.53 -3.08 -24.27
C LEU A 96 10.16 -2.28 -25.52
N GLU A 97 10.64 -2.68 -26.70
CA GLU A 97 10.25 -2.05 -27.98
C GLU A 97 8.75 -2.15 -28.23
N ALA A 98 8.17 -3.34 -28.04
CA ALA A 98 6.73 -3.56 -28.21
C ALA A 98 5.90 -2.67 -27.28
N ILE A 99 6.33 -2.50 -26.02
CA ILE A 99 5.67 -1.60 -25.07
C ILE A 99 5.80 -0.14 -25.50
N LEU A 100 6.97 0.29 -25.97
CA LEU A 100 7.20 1.67 -26.40
C LEU A 100 6.32 2.06 -27.60
N ASN A 101 6.07 1.12 -28.51
CA ASN A 101 5.15 1.33 -29.63
C ASN A 101 3.72 1.67 -29.18
N LEU A 102 3.27 1.17 -28.02
CA LEU A 102 1.94 1.48 -27.47
C LEU A 102 1.80 2.93 -26.97
N PHE A 103 2.90 3.61 -26.73
CA PHE A 103 2.90 4.98 -26.22
C PHE A 103 3.12 6.03 -27.32
N GLN A 104 3.36 5.63 -28.58
CA GLN A 104 3.72 6.53 -29.69
C GLN A 104 2.71 7.67 -29.91
N ASP A 105 1.42 7.38 -29.74
CA ASP A 105 0.34 8.37 -29.94
C ASP A 105 0.24 9.41 -28.80
N LYS A 106 0.91 9.17 -27.66
CA LYS A 106 0.94 10.09 -26.50
C LYS A 106 2.22 10.94 -26.44
N MET A 107 3.05 10.93 -27.50
CA MET A 107 4.42 11.49 -27.50
C MET A 107 4.59 12.87 -28.15
N TYR A 108 3.64 13.80 -28.02
CA TYR A 108 3.82 15.13 -28.63
C TYR A 108 4.86 16.01 -27.92
N ASP A 109 5.11 15.80 -26.62
CA ASP A 109 6.01 16.64 -25.82
C ASP A 109 7.18 15.88 -25.14
N ILE A 110 7.19 14.54 -25.14
CA ILE A 110 8.20 13.73 -24.45
C ILE A 110 9.11 13.03 -25.47
N SER A 111 10.42 13.28 -25.39
CA SER A 111 11.44 12.62 -26.22
C SER A 111 11.87 11.30 -25.58
N ILE A 112 11.68 10.17 -26.27
CA ILE A 112 12.18 8.87 -25.82
C ILE A 112 13.51 8.57 -26.51
N LEU A 113 14.54 8.28 -25.72
CA LEU A 113 15.86 7.88 -26.18
C LEU A 113 16.11 6.42 -25.76
N THR A 114 16.30 5.53 -26.74
CA THR A 114 16.66 4.12 -26.49
C THR A 114 18.14 3.88 -26.75
N ASP A 115 18.79 3.10 -25.89
CA ASP A 115 20.15 2.58 -26.09
C ASP A 115 20.14 1.08 -25.72
N PHE A 116 19.78 0.25 -26.70
CA PHE A 116 19.67 -1.20 -26.51
C PHE A 116 20.91 -1.90 -27.05
N LYS A 117 21.65 -2.53 -26.13
CA LYS A 117 22.84 -3.33 -26.35
C LYS A 117 22.59 -4.74 -25.85
N ASP A 118 23.37 -5.70 -26.36
CA ASP A 118 23.29 -7.11 -25.96
C ASP A 118 21.86 -7.67 -26.11
N THR A 119 21.20 -7.34 -27.23
CA THR A 119 19.77 -7.63 -27.47
C THR A 119 19.48 -9.12 -27.64
N ASP A 120 20.50 -9.94 -27.84
CA ASP A 120 20.48 -11.40 -27.88
C ASP A 120 20.45 -12.04 -26.48
N ALA A 121 20.63 -11.24 -25.41
CA ALA A 121 20.53 -11.73 -24.05
C ALA A 121 19.09 -12.12 -23.69
N MET A 122 18.92 -13.37 -23.25
CA MET A 122 17.65 -13.89 -22.77
C MET A 122 17.59 -13.90 -21.24
N ILE A 123 16.39 -13.70 -20.70
CA ILE A 123 16.03 -14.06 -19.32
C ILE A 123 15.03 -15.22 -19.33
N TYR A 124 14.84 -15.89 -18.19
CA TYR A 124 13.84 -16.94 -18.03
C TYR A 124 12.74 -16.49 -17.05
N GLY A 125 11.48 -16.45 -17.50
CA GLY A 125 10.40 -15.90 -16.69
C GLY A 125 9.00 -15.92 -17.30
N MET A 126 8.07 -15.28 -16.59
CA MET A 126 6.69 -15.09 -17.00
C MET A 126 6.58 -13.81 -17.83
N LYS A 127 6.45 -13.98 -19.15
CA LYS A 127 6.54 -12.91 -20.17
C LYS A 127 5.52 -11.78 -19.96
N ASN A 128 4.26 -12.12 -19.74
CA ASN A 128 3.18 -11.16 -19.56
C ASN A 128 3.31 -10.40 -18.23
N GLN A 129 3.84 -11.04 -17.18
CA GLN A 129 4.16 -10.34 -15.94
C GLN A 129 5.24 -9.28 -16.14
N PHE A 130 6.35 -9.62 -16.83
CA PHE A 130 7.38 -8.64 -17.17
C PHE A 130 6.82 -7.50 -18.03
N LYS A 131 5.98 -7.81 -19.03
CA LYS A 131 5.32 -6.78 -19.84
C LYS A 131 4.52 -5.79 -18.98
N LYS A 132 3.70 -6.30 -18.07
CA LYS A 132 2.89 -5.48 -17.14
C LYS A 132 3.79 -4.61 -16.26
N ALA A 133 4.88 -5.17 -15.74
CA ALA A 133 5.83 -4.43 -14.91
C ALA A 133 6.50 -3.28 -15.68
N PHE A 134 7.09 -3.56 -16.86
CA PHE A 134 7.75 -2.52 -17.66
C PHE A 134 6.76 -1.49 -18.22
N PHE A 135 5.55 -1.90 -18.58
CA PHE A 135 4.47 -0.97 -18.96
C PHE A 135 4.17 0.02 -17.83
N ASN A 136 4.03 -0.45 -16.59
CA ASN A 136 3.77 0.42 -15.43
C ASN A 136 4.93 1.38 -15.14
N LEU A 137 6.17 0.93 -15.33
CA LEU A 137 7.35 1.79 -15.16
C LEU A 137 7.42 2.89 -16.22
N ILE A 138 7.24 2.55 -17.50
CA ILE A 138 7.25 3.51 -18.61
C ILE A 138 6.08 4.50 -18.47
N LYS A 139 4.88 4.01 -18.13
CA LYS A 139 3.71 4.85 -17.84
C LYS A 139 4.00 5.83 -16.70
N ASN A 140 4.63 5.38 -15.61
CA ASN A 140 4.99 6.25 -14.49
C ASN A 140 6.03 7.31 -14.88
N ALA A 141 7.02 6.94 -15.70
CA ALA A 141 8.01 7.88 -16.23
C ALA A 141 7.35 8.99 -17.07
N ILE A 142 6.43 8.61 -17.97
CA ILE A 142 5.64 9.56 -18.79
C ILE A 142 4.81 10.50 -17.92
N GLU A 143 4.05 9.94 -16.97
CA GLU A 143 3.16 10.71 -16.09
C GLU A 143 3.91 11.63 -15.11
N SER A 144 5.21 11.42 -14.91
CA SER A 144 6.03 12.25 -14.02
C SER A 144 6.54 13.54 -14.65
N ILE A 145 6.42 13.69 -15.97
CA ILE A 145 6.94 14.84 -16.73
C ILE A 145 5.80 15.83 -17.00
N PRO A 146 5.77 17.02 -16.34
CA PRO A 146 4.79 18.05 -16.62
C PRO A 146 5.21 18.81 -17.90
N GLY A 147 4.74 18.35 -19.05
CA GLY A 147 5.00 18.98 -20.35
C GLY A 147 6.19 18.35 -21.09
N LYS A 148 7.18 19.17 -21.48
CA LYS A 148 8.32 18.69 -22.27
C LYS A 148 9.40 18.04 -21.42
N GLY A 149 9.89 16.89 -21.86
CA GLY A 149 10.96 16.19 -21.15
C GLY A 149 11.55 15.03 -21.94
N THR A 150 12.36 14.23 -21.26
CA THR A 150 13.08 13.12 -21.88
C THR A 150 13.00 11.88 -21.01
N ILE A 151 12.73 10.73 -21.65
CA ILE A 151 12.84 9.41 -21.03
C ILE A 151 13.95 8.67 -21.76
N LYS A 152 15.00 8.27 -21.03
CA LYS A 152 16.07 7.43 -21.55
C LYS A 152 15.89 6.01 -21.06
N ILE A 153 15.82 5.05 -21.98
CA ILE A 153 15.71 3.63 -21.68
C ILE A 153 16.95 2.92 -22.23
N THR A 154 17.67 2.22 -21.36
CA THR A 154 18.85 1.45 -21.76
C THR A 154 18.65 -0.02 -21.47
N HIS A 155 19.12 -0.88 -22.37
CA HIS A 155 19.18 -2.32 -22.18
C HIS A 155 20.63 -2.74 -22.38
N THR A 156 21.19 -3.47 -21.42
CA THR A 156 22.55 -4.01 -21.47
C THR A 156 22.56 -5.36 -20.79
N ALA A 157 23.54 -6.20 -21.09
CA ALA A 157 23.69 -7.48 -20.42
C ALA A 157 25.12 -7.67 -19.87
N SER A 158 25.19 -8.31 -18.71
CA SER A 158 26.43 -8.83 -18.13
C SER A 158 26.48 -10.35 -18.30
N GLU A 159 27.50 -11.04 -17.79
CA GLU A 159 27.57 -12.50 -17.85
C GLU A 159 26.33 -13.18 -17.23
N ASN A 160 25.81 -12.66 -16.11
CA ASN A 160 24.77 -13.34 -15.32
C ASN A 160 23.42 -12.62 -15.30
N GLU A 161 23.36 -11.34 -15.70
CA GLU A 161 22.17 -10.50 -15.53
C GLU A 161 21.92 -9.61 -16.75
N VAL A 162 20.65 -9.38 -17.05
CA VAL A 162 20.17 -8.32 -17.94
C VAL A 162 19.82 -7.11 -17.10
N ILE A 163 20.26 -5.93 -17.56
CA ILE A 163 20.09 -4.66 -16.86
C ILE A 163 19.28 -3.72 -17.75
N VAL A 164 18.13 -3.29 -17.24
CA VAL A 164 17.26 -2.30 -17.87
C VAL A 164 17.25 -1.04 -17.00
N THR A 165 17.59 0.10 -17.58
CA THR A 165 17.50 1.39 -16.89
C THR A 165 16.44 2.26 -17.55
N ILE A 166 15.51 2.79 -16.77
CA ILE A 166 14.50 3.76 -17.21
C ILE A 166 14.74 5.04 -16.42
N LYS A 167 15.18 6.10 -17.12
CA LYS A 167 15.44 7.41 -16.54
C LYS A 167 14.50 8.45 -17.12
N ASP A 168 13.74 9.12 -16.28
CA ASP A 168 12.91 10.27 -16.65
C ASP A 168 13.55 11.60 -16.22
N SER A 169 13.09 12.69 -16.83
CA SER A 169 13.39 14.07 -16.43
C SER A 169 12.20 14.73 -15.71
N GLY A 170 11.39 13.93 -15.00
CA GLY A 170 10.16 14.40 -14.37
C GLY A 170 10.38 15.14 -13.06
N VAL A 171 9.29 15.30 -12.30
CA VAL A 171 9.29 16.00 -11.00
C VAL A 171 10.16 15.34 -9.92
N GLY A 172 10.63 14.11 -10.14
CA GLY A 172 11.39 13.35 -9.15
C GLY A 172 10.56 12.98 -7.90
N ILE A 173 11.19 12.28 -6.97
CA ILE A 173 10.56 11.73 -5.77
C ILE A 173 11.36 12.23 -4.56
N PRO A 174 10.71 12.91 -3.60
CA PRO A 174 11.33 13.30 -2.33
C PRO A 174 11.89 12.11 -1.55
N GLU A 175 12.98 12.33 -0.80
CA GLU A 175 13.74 11.28 -0.10
C GLU A 175 12.93 10.56 0.98
N ASP A 176 12.04 11.27 1.66
CA ASP A 176 11.07 10.74 2.62
C ASP A 176 10.06 9.78 1.96
N LYS A 177 9.68 10.04 0.70
CA LYS A 177 8.72 9.24 -0.05
C LYS A 177 9.35 8.08 -0.81
N LEU A 178 10.65 8.16 -1.13
CA LEU A 178 11.41 7.06 -1.76
C LEU A 178 11.32 5.77 -0.95
N LYS A 179 11.36 5.87 0.40
CA LYS A 179 11.29 4.72 1.32
C LYS A 179 9.93 4.00 1.34
N LEU A 180 8.89 4.67 0.85
CA LEU A 180 7.51 4.15 0.82
C LEU A 180 7.14 3.52 -0.53
N LEU A 181 8.00 3.65 -1.55
CA LEU A 181 7.74 3.06 -2.86
C LEU A 181 7.64 1.54 -2.79
N GLY A 182 6.62 1.00 -3.46
CA GLY A 182 6.33 -0.44 -3.46
C GLY A 182 5.45 -0.91 -2.31
N THR A 183 5.15 -0.06 -1.33
CA THR A 183 4.09 -0.35 -0.36
C THR A 183 2.72 -0.37 -1.08
N PRO A 184 1.90 -1.41 -0.89
CA PRO A 184 0.57 -1.47 -1.50
C PRO A 184 -0.25 -0.22 -1.16
N PHE A 185 -0.97 0.32 -2.15
CA PHE A 185 -1.87 1.48 -2.03
C PHE A 185 -1.17 2.83 -1.78
N PHE A 186 0.16 2.88 -1.69
CA PHE A 186 0.88 4.14 -1.61
C PHE A 186 1.00 4.80 -2.99
N THR A 187 0.47 6.02 -3.10
CA THR A 187 0.52 6.85 -4.31
C THR A 187 0.78 8.30 -3.92
N THR A 188 1.52 9.02 -4.77
CA THR A 188 1.68 10.48 -4.67
C THR A 188 0.75 11.23 -5.63
N LYS A 189 -0.08 10.50 -6.39
CA LYS A 189 -1.00 11.03 -7.41
C LYS A 189 -2.42 11.06 -6.87
N GLU A 190 -3.16 12.16 -7.10
CA GLU A 190 -4.54 12.37 -6.66
C GLU A 190 -5.51 11.26 -7.14
N ASN A 191 -5.29 10.70 -8.34
CA ASN A 191 -6.10 9.62 -8.93
C ASN A 191 -5.34 8.27 -9.08
N GLY A 192 -4.23 8.09 -8.37
CA GLY A 192 -3.42 6.88 -8.46
C GLY A 192 -3.88 5.79 -7.50
N THR A 193 -3.97 4.54 -7.94
CA THR A 193 -4.37 3.42 -7.06
C THR A 193 -3.25 2.92 -6.14
N GLY A 194 -2.01 3.38 -6.35
CA GLY A 194 -0.82 2.93 -5.61
C GLY A 194 -0.41 1.47 -5.86
N MET A 195 -1.11 0.74 -6.74
CA MET A 195 -0.85 -0.68 -6.99
C MET A 195 0.20 -0.94 -8.08
N GLY A 196 0.41 0.02 -8.99
CA GLY A 196 1.26 -0.18 -10.17
C GLY A 196 2.72 -0.49 -9.83
N LEU A 197 3.32 0.25 -8.89
CA LEU A 197 4.70 -0.01 -8.45
C LEU A 197 4.81 -1.29 -7.61
N THR A 198 3.84 -1.57 -6.74
CA THR A 198 3.81 -2.81 -5.96
C THR A 198 3.83 -4.05 -6.85
N GLN A 199 3.11 -4.03 -7.97
CA GLN A 199 3.17 -5.10 -8.97
C GLN A 199 4.55 -5.21 -9.60
N VAL A 200 5.19 -4.09 -9.95
CA VAL A 200 6.56 -4.09 -10.48
C VAL A 200 7.52 -4.77 -9.51
N PHE A 201 7.51 -4.36 -8.24
CA PHE A 201 8.36 -4.98 -7.23
C PHE A 201 8.08 -6.48 -7.10
N SER A 202 6.81 -6.88 -7.01
CA SER A 202 6.42 -8.30 -6.89
C SER A 202 6.94 -9.13 -8.06
N VAL A 203 6.74 -8.67 -9.30
CA VAL A 203 7.19 -9.38 -10.50
C VAL A 203 8.71 -9.49 -10.53
N ILE A 204 9.43 -8.38 -10.32
CA ILE A 204 10.90 -8.41 -10.39
C ILE A 204 11.49 -9.31 -9.31
N TYR A 205 10.99 -9.25 -8.06
CA TYR A 205 11.48 -10.11 -6.99
C TYR A 205 11.12 -11.57 -7.17
N GLN A 206 9.91 -11.88 -7.67
CA GLN A 206 9.48 -13.25 -7.96
C GLN A 206 10.42 -13.94 -8.97
N HIS A 207 11.02 -13.17 -9.88
CA HIS A 207 11.96 -13.65 -10.88
C HIS A 207 13.43 -13.52 -10.44
N GLY A 208 13.70 -13.29 -9.14
CA GLY A 208 15.05 -13.17 -8.58
C GLY A 208 15.80 -11.90 -9.00
N GLY A 209 15.10 -10.93 -9.58
CA GLY A 209 15.65 -9.64 -9.98
C GLY A 209 15.70 -8.62 -8.86
N ARG A 210 16.30 -7.47 -9.15
CA ARG A 210 16.52 -6.36 -8.21
C ARG A 210 16.13 -5.03 -8.83
N ILE A 211 15.62 -4.12 -8.02
CA ILE A 211 15.30 -2.75 -8.42
C ILE A 211 16.11 -1.79 -7.57
N ASN A 212 16.90 -0.95 -8.22
CA ASN A 212 17.53 0.21 -7.60
C ASN A 212 16.85 1.48 -8.11
N ILE A 213 16.57 2.42 -7.21
CA ILE A 213 15.87 3.67 -7.54
C ILE A 213 16.73 4.82 -7.06
N VAL A 214 17.08 5.71 -7.97
CA VAL A 214 17.73 6.98 -7.65
C VAL A 214 16.80 8.09 -8.12
N SER A 215 16.35 8.93 -7.20
CA SER A 215 15.51 10.07 -7.53
C SER A 215 15.94 11.30 -6.75
N LYS A 216 15.77 12.46 -7.38
CA LYS A 216 15.94 13.74 -6.70
C LYS A 216 14.84 14.66 -7.16
N GLU A 217 14.23 15.34 -6.19
CA GLU A 217 13.13 16.26 -6.44
C GLU A 217 13.53 17.31 -7.51
N ASN A 218 12.67 17.50 -8.49
CA ASN A 218 12.83 18.33 -9.69
C ASN A 218 13.99 17.96 -10.63
N GLN A 219 14.58 16.77 -10.50
CA GLN A 219 15.65 16.29 -11.38
C GLN A 219 15.33 14.95 -12.07
N GLY A 220 14.13 14.42 -11.84
CA GLY A 220 13.66 13.14 -12.39
C GLY A 220 14.04 11.92 -11.55
N THR A 221 13.64 10.75 -12.06
CA THR A 221 13.87 9.46 -11.41
C THR A 221 14.57 8.49 -12.34
N THR A 222 15.40 7.62 -11.77
CA THR A 222 16.08 6.53 -12.47
C THR A 222 15.75 5.21 -11.79
N PHE A 223 15.02 4.36 -12.50
CA PHE A 223 14.82 2.95 -12.13
C PHE A 223 15.85 2.09 -12.84
N THR A 224 16.62 1.32 -12.08
CA THR A 224 17.55 0.31 -12.61
C THR A 224 17.07 -1.07 -12.20
N ILE A 225 16.65 -1.87 -13.17
CA ILE A 225 16.12 -3.22 -12.99
C ILE A 225 17.21 -4.20 -13.45
N LYS A 226 17.61 -5.10 -12.56
CA LYS A 226 18.56 -6.18 -12.87
C LYS A 226 17.84 -7.50 -12.76
N VAL A 227 17.85 -8.30 -13.82
CA VAL A 227 17.18 -9.61 -13.88
C VAL A 227 18.20 -10.67 -14.25
N PRO A 228 18.32 -11.78 -13.51
CA PRO A 228 19.27 -12.83 -13.86
C PRO A 228 18.88 -13.52 -15.19
N LYS A 229 19.88 -13.80 -16.05
CA LYS A 229 19.70 -14.44 -17.37
C LYS A 229 19.14 -15.86 -17.26
N GLU A 230 19.73 -16.62 -16.35
CA GLU A 230 19.16 -17.89 -15.91
C GLU A 230 18.30 -17.60 -14.68
N HIS A 231 17.07 -18.10 -14.67
CA HIS A 231 16.47 -18.40 -13.38
C HIS A 231 17.39 -19.43 -12.76
N ARG A 232 18.27 -19.00 -11.84
CA ARG A 232 18.83 -19.90 -10.86
C ARG A 232 17.61 -20.45 -10.14
N LEU A 233 17.09 -21.57 -10.63
CA LEU A 233 16.92 -22.72 -9.77
C LEU A 233 18.32 -22.87 -9.14
N GLN A 234 18.62 -22.06 -8.11
CA GLN A 234 19.60 -22.45 -7.11
C GLN A 234 19.23 -23.90 -6.88
N LYS A 235 20.13 -24.84 -7.17
CA LYS A 235 19.85 -26.26 -6.87
C LYS A 235 19.32 -26.24 -5.44
N ARG A 236 18.01 -26.46 -5.29
CA ARG A 236 17.28 -26.27 -4.03
C ARG A 236 17.61 -27.48 -3.18
N GLY A 237 18.86 -27.49 -2.72
CA GLY A 237 19.48 -28.57 -2.00
C GLY A 237 20.46 -27.96 -1.01
N VAL A 238 20.50 -28.58 0.14
CA VAL A 238 21.40 -28.24 1.24
C VAL A 238 22.86 -28.28 0.78
N ARG A 239 23.63 -27.24 1.11
CA ARG A 239 25.04 -27.11 0.72
C ARG A 239 25.96 -27.79 1.74
N LYS A 240 27.02 -28.44 1.26
CA LYS A 240 28.11 -28.90 2.13
C LYS A 240 29.00 -27.72 2.51
N LEU A 241 29.19 -27.51 3.81
CA LEU A 241 29.94 -26.41 4.41
C LEU A 241 31.11 -26.97 5.22
N ASN A 242 32.21 -26.21 5.30
CA ASN A 242 33.35 -26.56 6.15
C ASN A 242 33.17 -25.93 7.54
N LEU A 243 32.46 -26.65 8.42
CA LEU A 243 32.09 -26.19 9.76
C LEU A 243 32.92 -26.89 10.86
N LYS A 244 32.96 -26.30 12.05
CA LYS A 244 33.57 -26.87 13.25
C LYS A 244 32.62 -27.89 13.89
N PHE A 245 33.16 -29.03 14.32
CA PHE A 245 32.40 -30.12 14.90
C PHE A 245 33.12 -30.73 16.10
N SER A 246 32.36 -31.03 17.17
CA SER A 246 32.80 -31.90 18.26
C SER A 246 31.81 -33.06 18.43
N LYS A 247 32.32 -34.24 18.82
CA LYS A 247 31.57 -35.51 18.78
C LYS A 247 30.33 -35.56 19.69
N ASN A 248 30.24 -34.69 20.69
CA ASN A 248 29.16 -34.63 21.67
C ASN A 248 28.39 -33.29 21.63
N ASP A 249 28.59 -32.47 20.60
CA ASP A 249 27.90 -31.18 20.49
C ASP A 249 26.41 -31.40 20.26
N THR A 250 25.56 -30.67 20.98
CA THR A 250 24.15 -30.54 20.59
C THR A 250 24.03 -29.64 19.35
N ILE A 251 22.88 -29.63 18.67
CA ILE A 251 22.63 -28.71 17.54
C ILE A 251 22.87 -27.25 17.96
N LYS A 252 22.52 -26.91 19.21
CA LYS A 252 22.79 -25.60 19.80
C LYS A 252 24.29 -25.31 19.89
N ASP A 253 25.07 -26.22 20.47
CA ASP A 253 26.52 -26.04 20.64
C ASP A 253 27.21 -25.92 19.28
N PHE A 254 26.75 -26.71 18.30
CA PHE A 254 27.19 -26.65 16.91
C PHE A 254 26.91 -25.29 16.26
N LEU A 255 25.68 -24.77 16.39
CA LEU A 255 25.31 -23.45 15.87
C LEU A 255 26.12 -22.33 16.53
N PHE A 256 26.36 -22.45 17.84
CA PHE A 256 27.16 -21.48 18.60
C PHE A 256 28.64 -21.49 18.16
N ALA A 257 29.23 -22.67 17.98
CA ALA A 257 30.61 -22.84 17.52
C ALA A 257 30.84 -22.30 16.09
N ASN A 258 29.77 -22.25 15.28
CA ASN A 258 29.79 -21.83 13.88
C ASN A 258 29.05 -20.51 13.62
N ARG A 259 28.89 -19.67 14.64
CA ARG A 259 28.15 -18.41 14.57
C ARG A 259 28.60 -17.50 13.42
N THR A 260 29.91 -17.32 13.26
CA THR A 260 30.48 -16.46 12.20
C THR A 260 30.19 -17.02 10.80
N SER A 261 30.36 -18.33 10.62
CA SER A 261 30.02 -19.00 9.35
C SER A 261 28.53 -18.92 9.03
N PHE A 262 27.67 -18.90 10.06
CA PHE A 262 26.23 -18.71 9.88
C PHE A 262 25.91 -17.31 9.39
N GLU A 263 26.52 -16.28 9.97
CA GLU A 263 26.35 -14.89 9.55
C GLU A 263 26.81 -14.68 8.11
N GLU A 264 28.00 -15.16 7.75
CA GLU A 264 28.51 -15.09 6.37
C GLU A 264 27.56 -15.76 5.36
N ARG A 265 27.05 -16.95 5.71
CA ARG A 265 26.12 -17.68 4.84
C ARG A 265 24.77 -16.99 4.74
N LEU A 266 24.26 -16.44 5.84
CA LEU A 266 23.00 -15.71 5.86
C LEU A 266 23.07 -14.46 4.97
N LEU A 267 24.21 -13.77 4.98
CA LEU A 267 24.45 -12.61 4.11
C LEU A 267 24.53 -13.02 2.62
N ASP A 268 25.15 -14.15 2.30
CA ASP A 268 25.17 -14.72 0.94
C ASP A 268 23.76 -15.13 0.45
N GLU A 269 22.89 -15.60 1.36
CA GLU A 269 21.50 -15.95 1.03
C GLU A 269 20.56 -14.74 0.93
N ALA A 270 20.86 -13.66 1.66
CA ALA A 270 20.03 -12.47 1.78
C ALA A 270 20.65 -11.28 1.04
N ILE A 271 20.93 -11.45 -0.26
CA ILE A 271 21.76 -10.51 -1.02
C ILE A 271 21.15 -9.10 -1.10
N ASN A 272 19.82 -8.94 -1.09
CA ASN A 272 19.23 -7.59 -1.07
C ASN A 272 19.15 -7.00 0.34
N VAL A 273 19.30 -7.85 1.36
CA VAL A 273 19.31 -7.47 2.77
C VAL A 273 20.71 -7.10 3.23
N SER A 274 21.73 -7.83 2.78
CA SER A 274 23.14 -7.64 3.17
C SER A 274 23.60 -6.20 3.02
N ASP A 275 23.25 -5.56 1.90
CA ASP A 275 23.69 -4.20 1.55
C ASP A 275 23.01 -3.11 2.40
N LYS A 276 21.94 -3.45 3.13
CA LYS A 276 21.14 -2.51 3.93
C LYS A 276 21.19 -2.77 5.44
N ILE A 277 21.98 -3.74 5.89
CA ILE A 277 22.06 -4.10 7.32
C ILE A 277 22.60 -2.95 8.18
N GLU A 278 23.63 -2.24 7.72
CA GLU A 278 24.16 -1.09 8.48
C GLU A 278 23.15 0.06 8.56
N GLU A 279 22.41 0.32 7.48
CA GLU A 279 21.33 1.31 7.45
C GLU A 279 20.22 0.93 8.45
N ILE A 280 19.83 -0.34 8.52
CA ILE A 280 18.78 -0.83 9.43
C ILE A 280 19.24 -0.82 10.88
N HIS A 281 20.51 -1.16 11.13
CA HIS A 281 21.10 -1.10 12.45
C HIS A 281 21.14 0.34 12.98
N THR A 282 21.57 1.29 12.14
CA THR A 282 21.74 2.71 12.52
C THR A 282 20.42 3.48 12.61
N LEU A 283 19.46 3.24 11.70
CA LEU A 283 18.17 3.94 11.69
C LEU A 283 17.12 3.30 12.61
N GLY A 284 17.16 1.97 12.77
CA GLY A 284 16.11 1.22 13.45
C GLY A 284 16.47 0.68 14.82
N ASN A 285 17.75 0.72 15.23
CA ASN A 285 18.29 0.01 16.39
C ASN A 285 17.93 -1.50 16.38
N ILE A 286 17.76 -2.08 15.19
CA ILE A 286 17.44 -3.50 15.00
C ILE A 286 18.74 -4.21 14.59
N ASN A 287 19.20 -5.12 15.44
CA ASN A 287 20.32 -6.00 15.11
C ASN A 287 19.81 -7.27 14.41
N LEU A 288 19.69 -7.19 13.08
CA LEU A 288 19.14 -8.27 12.26
C LEU A 288 19.88 -9.60 12.43
N LEU A 289 21.22 -9.58 12.50
CA LEU A 289 22.04 -10.78 12.68
C LEU A 289 21.81 -11.40 14.05
N GLN A 290 21.78 -10.60 15.12
CA GLN A 290 21.47 -11.09 16.46
C GLN A 290 20.05 -11.68 16.54
N ASN A 291 19.10 -11.09 15.83
CA ASN A 291 17.72 -11.57 15.76
C ASN A 291 17.61 -12.89 15.00
N ALA A 292 18.37 -13.06 13.92
CA ALA A 292 18.49 -14.33 13.21
C ALA A 292 19.01 -15.46 14.13
N HIS A 293 20.04 -15.18 14.94
CA HIS A 293 20.55 -16.15 15.93
C HIS A 293 19.51 -16.52 16.98
N LYS A 294 18.79 -15.54 17.52
CA LYS A 294 17.72 -15.80 18.50
C LYS A 294 16.61 -16.65 17.90
N LEU A 295 16.16 -16.34 16.68
CA LEU A 295 15.14 -17.10 15.98
C LEU A 295 15.56 -18.55 15.80
N VAL A 296 16.75 -18.77 15.23
CA VAL A 296 17.28 -20.11 15.00
C VAL A 296 17.43 -20.89 16.30
N LEU A 297 17.91 -20.24 17.36
CA LEU A 297 18.05 -20.88 18.67
C LEU A 297 16.69 -21.29 19.23
N PHE A 298 15.68 -20.42 19.18
CA PHE A 298 14.33 -20.77 19.65
C PHE A 298 13.69 -21.90 18.83
N VAL A 299 13.95 -21.94 17.53
CA VAL A 299 13.44 -23.01 16.65
C VAL A 299 14.11 -24.35 16.99
N VAL A 300 15.42 -24.37 17.15
CA VAL A 300 16.19 -25.61 17.45
C VAL A 300 15.98 -26.10 18.88
N GLU A 301 15.81 -25.20 19.85
CA GLU A 301 15.49 -25.53 21.25
C GLU A 301 14.00 -25.77 21.49
N GLU A 302 13.14 -25.63 20.46
CA GLU A 302 11.69 -25.84 20.54
C GLU A 302 10.98 -24.91 21.53
N ARG A 303 11.48 -23.68 21.66
CA ARG A 303 11.00 -22.66 22.61
C ARG A 303 9.87 -21.84 22.02
N GLU A 304 8.72 -22.48 21.84
CA GLU A 304 7.53 -21.91 21.19
C GLU A 304 7.06 -20.58 21.82
N HIS A 305 6.96 -20.53 23.16
CA HIS A 305 6.47 -19.34 23.85
C HIS A 305 7.41 -18.13 23.66
N GLU A 306 8.72 -18.33 23.78
CA GLU A 306 9.71 -17.29 23.53
C GLU A 306 9.76 -16.89 22.06
N LEU A 307 9.60 -17.84 21.14
CA LEU A 307 9.53 -17.57 19.70
C LEU A 307 8.36 -16.65 19.35
N ILE A 308 7.16 -16.92 19.88
CA ILE A 308 5.97 -16.10 19.67
C ILE A 308 6.14 -14.70 20.27
N THR A 309 6.69 -14.63 21.50
CA THR A 309 6.93 -13.34 22.17
C THR A 309 7.93 -12.50 21.38
N PHE A 310 9.01 -13.14 20.92
CA PHE A 310 10.02 -12.53 20.07
C PHE A 310 9.45 -12.08 18.73
N ALA A 311 8.62 -12.90 18.07
CA ALA A 311 7.94 -12.56 16.82
C ALA A 311 7.10 -11.29 16.96
N LYS A 312 6.31 -11.15 18.04
CA LYS A 312 5.50 -9.95 18.30
C LYS A 312 6.38 -8.71 18.51
N GLN A 313 7.44 -8.83 19.31
CA GLN A 313 8.37 -7.73 19.57
C GLN A 313 9.03 -7.24 18.28
N GLU A 314 9.54 -8.17 17.46
CA GLU A 314 10.14 -7.87 16.17
C GLU A 314 9.10 -7.30 15.20
N GLY A 315 7.88 -7.82 15.18
CA GLY A 315 6.78 -7.29 14.36
C GLY A 315 6.52 -5.81 14.63
N VAL A 316 6.46 -5.40 15.90
CA VAL A 316 6.32 -3.98 16.30
C VAL A 316 7.58 -3.17 15.95
N ALA A 317 8.77 -3.68 16.26
CA ALA A 317 10.03 -2.98 15.98
C ALA A 317 10.19 -2.70 14.48
N TRP A 318 9.86 -3.67 13.64
CA TRP A 318 9.90 -3.55 12.18
C TRP A 318 8.73 -2.76 11.61
N ALA A 319 7.67 -2.51 12.38
CA ALA A 319 6.56 -1.62 12.02
C ALA A 319 6.88 -0.14 12.28
N LYS A 320 7.68 0.13 13.32
CA LYS A 320 8.20 1.48 13.61
C LYS A 320 9.19 1.95 12.55
N ASN A 321 9.97 1.03 11.99
CA ASN A 321 10.97 1.32 10.99
C ASN A 321 10.39 1.11 9.58
N SER A 322 10.64 2.03 8.64
CA SER A 322 10.09 2.03 7.27
C SER A 322 10.73 0.97 6.36
N ILE A 323 10.79 -0.28 6.82
CA ILE A 323 11.32 -1.44 6.07
C ILE A 323 10.18 -2.02 5.21
N THR A 324 10.47 -2.33 3.95
CA THR A 324 9.48 -2.89 2.99
C THR A 324 9.11 -4.33 3.33
N LEU A 325 7.89 -4.77 2.99
CA LEU A 325 7.41 -6.14 3.25
C LEU A 325 8.26 -7.21 2.54
N ALA A 326 8.66 -6.94 1.29
CA ALA A 326 9.51 -7.83 0.50
C ALA A 326 10.84 -8.13 1.19
N PHE A 327 11.45 -7.11 1.82
CA PHE A 327 12.70 -7.24 2.57
C PHE A 327 12.55 -8.19 3.78
N LYS A 328 11.40 -8.15 4.46
CA LYS A 328 11.14 -9.00 5.64
C LYS A 328 10.96 -10.45 5.25
N LEU A 329 10.22 -10.68 4.18
CA LEU A 329 10.02 -12.02 3.62
C LEU A 329 11.34 -12.61 3.14
N GLU A 330 12.15 -11.83 2.42
CA GLU A 330 13.48 -12.27 1.98
C GLU A 330 14.37 -12.63 3.16
N TRP A 331 14.44 -11.77 4.19
CA TRP A 331 15.26 -12.01 5.38
C TRP A 331 14.89 -13.30 6.10
N ILE A 332 13.59 -13.51 6.36
CA ILE A 332 13.15 -14.70 7.09
C ILE A 332 13.34 -15.97 6.25
N GLN A 333 13.11 -15.89 4.93
CA GLN A 333 13.40 -17.01 4.02
C GLN A 333 14.89 -17.32 3.91
N ALA A 334 15.76 -16.31 4.00
CA ALA A 334 17.21 -16.51 4.04
C ALA A 334 17.65 -17.17 5.35
N ILE A 335 17.06 -16.79 6.49
CA ILE A 335 17.30 -17.46 7.78
C ILE A 335 16.88 -18.94 7.70
N ARG A 336 15.68 -19.21 7.17
CA ARG A 336 15.17 -20.58 6.98
C ARG A 336 16.13 -21.43 6.15
N ARG A 337 16.59 -20.91 5.01
CA ARG A 337 17.53 -21.60 4.11
C ARG A 337 18.88 -21.86 4.79
N THR A 338 19.41 -20.85 5.47
CA THR A 338 20.68 -20.95 6.19
C THR A 338 20.60 -21.99 7.31
N LEU A 339 19.49 -22.03 8.05
CA LEU A 339 19.26 -23.04 9.08
C LEU A 339 19.31 -24.46 8.49
N TRP A 340 18.64 -24.69 7.36
CA TRP A 340 18.64 -25.99 6.70
C TRP A 340 20.02 -26.44 6.21
N ASP A 341 20.84 -25.52 5.70
CA ASP A 341 22.24 -25.84 5.38
C ASP A 341 23.01 -26.31 6.61
N PHE A 342 22.82 -25.66 7.75
CA PHE A 342 23.53 -26.01 8.99
C PHE A 342 23.05 -27.34 9.57
N LEU A 343 21.73 -27.58 9.60
CA LEU A 343 21.16 -28.86 10.04
C LEU A 343 21.65 -30.02 9.17
N TYR A 344 21.74 -29.83 7.85
CA TYR A 344 22.30 -30.84 6.96
C TYR A 344 23.77 -31.15 7.25
N ASN A 345 24.59 -30.14 7.50
CA ASN A 345 26.01 -30.35 7.80
C ASN A 345 26.23 -30.97 9.19
N TYR A 346 25.37 -30.66 10.16
CA TYR A 346 25.30 -31.34 11.44
C TYR A 346 25.04 -32.85 11.27
N ASP A 347 24.00 -33.19 10.50
CA ASP A 347 23.60 -34.57 10.25
C ASP A 347 24.69 -35.38 9.50
N LEU A 348 25.26 -34.79 8.43
CA LEU A 348 26.28 -35.44 7.60
C LEU A 348 27.51 -35.91 8.39
N ARG A 349 27.85 -35.24 9.50
CA ARG A 349 29.05 -35.52 10.30
C ARG A 349 28.78 -36.42 11.52
N HIS A 350 27.55 -36.46 12.03
CA HIS A 350 27.20 -37.32 13.15
C HIS A 350 27.00 -38.80 12.77
N GLN A 351 27.00 -39.15 11.47
CA GLN A 351 26.92 -40.54 10.95
C GLN A 351 25.79 -41.38 11.58
N THR A 352 24.78 -40.74 12.14
CA THR A 352 23.59 -41.42 12.63
C THR A 352 22.79 -41.86 11.42
N GLU A 353 22.42 -43.14 11.34
CA GLU A 353 21.30 -43.57 10.49
C GLU A 353 20.04 -42.92 11.05
N VAL A 354 19.82 -41.65 10.74
CA VAL A 354 18.56 -40.97 11.08
C VAL A 354 17.48 -41.71 10.33
N LYS A 355 16.55 -42.30 11.08
CA LYS A 355 15.39 -42.94 10.48
C LYS A 355 14.65 -41.89 9.68
N ARG A 356 14.17 -42.23 8.48
CA ARG A 356 13.45 -41.27 7.62
C ARG A 356 12.34 -40.54 8.39
N ASP A 357 11.66 -41.24 9.30
CA ASP A 357 10.59 -40.70 10.14
C ASP A 357 11.07 -39.59 11.10
N GLU A 358 12.28 -39.72 11.67
CA GLU A 358 12.89 -38.70 12.54
C GLU A 358 13.24 -37.44 11.75
N PHE A 359 13.74 -37.58 10.52
CA PHE A 359 14.00 -36.46 9.62
C PHE A 359 12.70 -35.70 9.27
N PHE A 360 11.65 -36.40 8.84
CA PHE A 360 10.38 -35.76 8.50
C PHE A 360 9.70 -35.12 9.72
N THR A 361 9.87 -35.70 10.91
CA THR A 361 9.37 -35.11 12.17
C THR A 361 10.10 -33.81 12.50
N LEU A 362 11.43 -33.79 12.38
CA LEU A 362 12.24 -32.59 12.58
C LEU A 362 11.90 -31.51 11.54
N GLU A 363 11.75 -31.89 10.27
CA GLU A 363 11.39 -30.98 9.18
C GLU A 363 10.05 -30.30 9.41
N LYS A 364 9.03 -31.08 9.72
CA LYS A 364 7.70 -30.56 10.04
C LYS A 364 7.77 -29.58 11.20
N LYS A 365 8.49 -29.94 12.26
CA LYS A 365 8.60 -29.14 13.48
C LYS A 365 9.33 -27.81 13.27
N VAL A 366 10.46 -27.84 12.56
CA VAL A 366 11.23 -26.64 12.22
C VAL A 366 10.38 -25.70 11.36
N ASN A 367 9.67 -26.24 10.36
CA ASN A 367 8.81 -25.43 9.50
C ASN A 367 7.64 -24.84 10.28
N GLU A 368 6.94 -25.63 11.11
CA GLU A 368 5.85 -25.17 11.96
C GLU A 368 6.28 -23.99 12.85
N LEU A 369 7.44 -24.09 13.51
CA LEU A 369 7.95 -23.03 14.38
C LEU A 369 8.29 -21.76 13.57
N ILE A 370 8.95 -21.88 12.41
CA ILE A 370 9.24 -20.70 11.58
C ILE A 370 7.94 -20.07 11.04
N ASP A 371 6.95 -20.87 10.66
CA ASP A 371 5.66 -20.38 10.17
C ASP A 371 4.84 -19.70 11.29
N GLN A 372 4.91 -20.23 12.51
CA GLN A 372 4.37 -19.56 13.69
C GLN A 372 5.05 -18.20 13.93
N PHE A 373 6.39 -18.15 13.87
CA PHE A 373 7.13 -16.89 13.97
C PHE A 373 6.63 -15.89 12.93
N LEU A 374 6.55 -16.28 11.66
CA LEU A 374 6.07 -15.42 10.57
C LEU A 374 4.65 -14.92 10.84
N THR A 375 3.75 -15.81 11.25
CA THR A 375 2.35 -15.48 11.52
C THR A 375 2.22 -14.42 12.61
N TYR A 376 2.85 -14.65 13.77
CA TYR A 376 2.76 -13.70 14.88
C TYR A 376 3.53 -12.40 14.63
N PHE A 377 4.63 -12.47 13.88
CA PHE A 377 5.35 -11.30 13.40
C PHE A 377 4.44 -10.41 12.53
N PHE A 378 3.76 -10.99 11.54
CA PHE A 378 2.89 -10.23 10.63
C PHE A 378 1.64 -9.69 11.30
N ILE A 379 1.00 -10.46 12.19
CA ILE A 379 -0.15 -9.98 12.96
C ILE A 379 0.24 -8.75 13.79
N SER A 380 1.33 -8.86 14.55
CA SER A 380 1.78 -7.76 15.40
C SER A 380 2.25 -6.54 14.60
N TYR A 381 2.84 -6.78 13.43
CA TYR A 381 3.24 -5.73 12.49
C TYR A 381 2.03 -4.98 11.93
N SER A 382 1.02 -5.70 11.43
CA SER A 382 -0.19 -5.11 10.83
C SER A 382 -0.94 -4.31 11.88
N ASN A 383 -1.22 -4.92 13.04
CA ASN A 383 -1.95 -4.26 14.11
C ASN A 383 -1.29 -2.93 14.51
N TYR A 384 0.04 -2.90 14.63
CA TYR A 384 0.74 -1.66 14.97
C TYR A 384 0.63 -0.60 13.87
N LYS A 385 0.73 -0.99 12.59
CA LYS A 385 0.56 -0.06 11.46
C LYS A 385 -0.88 0.46 11.38
N ASP A 386 -1.87 -0.39 11.60
CA ASP A 386 -3.28 -0.03 11.59
C ASP A 386 -3.61 0.91 12.76
N GLU A 387 -3.09 0.66 13.95
CA GLU A 387 -3.19 1.56 15.11
C GLU A 387 -2.51 2.90 14.85
N LEU A 388 -1.32 2.90 14.24
CA LEU A 388 -0.60 4.13 13.88
C LEU A 388 -1.39 4.95 12.86
N LEU A 389 -1.94 4.31 11.82
CA LEU A 389 -2.77 4.95 10.81
C LEU A 389 -4.08 5.47 11.42
N ALA A 390 -4.72 4.71 12.31
CA ALA A 390 -5.91 5.15 13.03
C ALA A 390 -5.60 6.37 13.93
N SER A 391 -4.46 6.36 14.63
CA SER A 391 -4.01 7.48 15.45
C SER A 391 -3.71 8.72 14.61
N GLN A 392 -3.03 8.56 13.47
CA GLN A 392 -2.76 9.64 12.51
C GLN A 392 -4.05 10.19 11.89
N ARG A 393 -4.99 9.32 11.51
CA ARG A 393 -6.32 9.72 11.04
C ARG A 393 -7.05 10.53 12.12
N LYS A 394 -7.10 10.06 13.36
CA LYS A 394 -7.72 10.79 14.47
C LYS A 394 -7.07 12.15 14.74
N LEU A 395 -5.76 12.28 14.57
CA LEU A 395 -5.02 13.55 14.66
C LEU A 395 -5.38 14.53 13.54
N VAL A 396 -5.47 14.03 12.30
CA VAL A 396 -5.90 14.83 11.14
C VAL A 396 -7.38 15.19 11.24
N GLU A 397 -8.21 14.28 11.74
CA GLU A 397 -9.65 14.47 11.96
C GLU A 397 -9.92 15.53 13.04
N ASN A 398 -9.17 15.52 14.15
CA ASN A 398 -9.21 16.57 15.18
C ASN A 398 -8.81 17.97 14.65
N LEU A 399 -7.95 18.04 13.63
CA LEU A 399 -7.57 19.29 12.96
C LEU A 399 -8.59 19.73 11.89
N SER A 400 -9.46 18.83 11.43
CA SER A 400 -10.40 19.06 10.31
C SER A 400 -11.75 19.65 10.71
N VAL A 401 -12.02 19.74 12.02
CA VAL A 401 -13.25 20.31 12.62
C VAL A 401 -12.85 21.30 13.73
N PRO A 402 -12.19 22.43 13.39
CA PRO A 402 -11.72 23.37 14.39
C PRO A 402 -12.89 24.09 15.06
N ILE A 403 -12.97 23.96 16.39
CA ILE A 403 -13.84 24.77 17.24
C ILE A 403 -12.98 25.89 17.85
N ILE A 404 -13.26 27.12 17.43
CA ILE A 404 -12.52 28.31 17.86
C ILE A 404 -13.33 29.03 18.95
N PRO A 405 -12.86 29.06 20.20
CA PRO A 405 -13.53 29.82 21.24
C PRO A 405 -13.37 31.33 20.98
N ILE A 406 -14.49 32.05 21.04
CA ILE A 406 -14.51 33.52 20.98
C ILE A 406 -14.51 34.11 22.37
N ASN A 407 -15.28 33.50 23.28
CA ASN A 407 -15.29 33.77 24.71
C ASN A 407 -15.80 32.52 25.46
N ASP A 408 -15.98 32.62 26.78
CA ASP A 408 -16.38 31.49 27.63
C ASP A 408 -17.76 30.89 27.29
N GLU A 409 -18.63 31.62 26.58
CA GLU A 409 -19.98 31.16 26.22
C GLU A 409 -20.16 30.87 24.72
N ILE A 410 -19.24 31.35 23.86
CA ILE A 410 -19.43 31.39 22.40
C ILE A 410 -18.24 30.78 21.68
N SER A 411 -18.52 29.86 20.77
CA SER A 411 -17.51 29.24 19.90
C SER A 411 -17.94 29.22 18.43
N ILE A 412 -16.97 29.16 17.53
CA ILE A 412 -17.17 29.02 16.08
C ILE A 412 -16.72 27.63 15.65
N LEU A 413 -17.58 26.92 14.92
CA LEU A 413 -17.26 25.70 14.21
C LEU A 413 -17.06 26.02 12.73
N LEU A 414 -15.85 25.87 12.21
CA LEU A 414 -15.58 26.04 10.78
C LEU A 414 -15.64 24.70 10.07
N LEU A 415 -16.55 24.55 9.11
CA LEU A 415 -16.65 23.37 8.26
C LEU A 415 -16.13 23.68 6.86
N ILE A 416 -15.12 22.92 6.42
CA ILE A 416 -14.41 23.17 5.15
C ILE A 416 -14.32 21.90 4.32
N GLY A 417 -14.63 21.93 3.02
CA GLY A 417 -14.52 20.80 2.10
C GLY A 417 -15.79 19.95 2.03
N ASN A 418 -15.67 18.72 1.53
CA ASN A 418 -16.81 17.82 1.37
C ASN A 418 -17.20 17.16 2.70
N ILE A 419 -18.50 16.99 2.93
CA ILE A 419 -19.03 16.29 4.12
C ILE A 419 -19.67 14.98 3.65
N ASP A 420 -19.07 13.87 4.02
CA ASP A 420 -19.62 12.53 3.86
C ASP A 420 -20.11 11.97 5.20
N ARG A 421 -20.63 10.74 5.20
CA ARG A 421 -21.16 10.09 6.41
C ARG A 421 -20.10 9.94 7.50
N THR A 422 -18.88 9.54 7.13
CA THR A 422 -17.79 9.34 8.08
C THR A 422 -17.41 10.67 8.74
N ARG A 423 -17.29 11.72 7.94
CA ARG A 423 -16.99 13.07 8.44
C ARG A 423 -18.13 13.62 9.30
N MET A 424 -19.38 13.32 8.96
CA MET A 424 -20.53 13.74 9.76
C MET A 424 -20.52 13.12 11.16
N SER A 425 -20.18 11.83 11.29
CA SER A 425 -20.00 11.18 12.59
C SER A 425 -18.87 11.79 13.42
N ILE A 426 -17.76 12.17 12.77
CA ILE A 426 -16.64 12.83 13.45
C ILE A 426 -17.04 14.22 13.96
N ILE A 427 -17.73 15.01 13.12
CA ILE A 427 -18.27 16.32 13.52
C ILE A 427 -19.22 16.16 14.71
N GLU A 428 -20.11 15.17 14.69
CA GLU A 428 -21.03 14.90 15.79
C GLU A 428 -20.30 14.63 17.11
N ASP A 429 -19.40 13.65 17.14
CA ASP A 429 -18.69 13.26 18.37
C ASP A 429 -17.86 14.42 18.93
N HIS A 430 -17.11 15.10 18.06
CA HIS A 430 -16.23 16.20 18.47
C HIS A 430 -16.99 17.42 18.98
N VAL A 431 -18.06 17.81 18.29
CA VAL A 431 -18.83 19.01 18.65
C VAL A 431 -19.67 18.77 19.90
N LEU A 432 -20.35 17.62 20.02
CA LEU A 432 -21.12 17.31 21.24
C LEU A 432 -20.22 17.21 22.47
N THR A 433 -19.06 16.56 22.34
CA THR A 433 -18.06 16.48 23.43
C THR A 433 -17.58 17.87 23.83
N SER A 434 -17.30 18.74 22.86
CA SER A 434 -16.83 20.11 23.11
C SER A 434 -17.89 21.01 23.74
N ILE A 435 -19.16 20.90 23.31
CA ILE A 435 -20.28 21.63 23.93
C ILE A 435 -20.40 21.23 25.41
N GLY A 436 -20.33 19.93 25.70
CA GLY A 436 -20.43 19.42 27.08
C GLY A 436 -19.23 19.81 27.95
N ALA A 437 -18.00 19.66 27.46
CA ALA A 437 -16.80 19.94 28.22
C ALA A 437 -16.61 21.44 28.49
N ASN A 438 -16.85 22.29 27.48
CA ASN A 438 -16.59 23.73 27.55
C ASN A 438 -17.84 24.56 27.85
N HIS A 439 -18.98 23.92 28.12
CA HIS A 439 -20.25 24.58 28.45
C HIS A 439 -20.68 25.63 27.41
N ILE A 440 -20.49 25.31 26.12
CA ILE A 440 -20.72 26.24 25.01
C ILE A 440 -22.21 26.57 24.93
N ARG A 441 -22.57 27.83 25.20
CA ARG A 441 -23.96 28.31 25.15
C ARG A 441 -24.40 28.70 23.75
N THR A 442 -23.50 29.21 22.92
CA THR A 442 -23.78 29.56 21.52
C THR A 442 -22.70 29.00 20.59
N LEU A 443 -23.11 28.24 19.59
CA LEU A 443 -22.23 27.69 18.56
C LEU A 443 -22.56 28.31 17.20
N ILE A 444 -21.60 29.04 16.64
CA ILE A 444 -21.70 29.57 15.27
C ILE A 444 -21.10 28.54 14.32
N VAL A 445 -21.93 27.92 13.47
CA VAL A 445 -21.48 26.95 12.47
C VAL A 445 -21.35 27.66 11.13
N ASP A 446 -20.11 27.78 10.64
CA ASP A 446 -19.82 28.34 9.33
C ASP A 446 -19.68 27.23 8.29
N LEU A 447 -20.57 27.30 7.28
CA LEU A 447 -20.63 26.39 6.15
C LEU A 447 -20.04 27.01 4.87
N SER A 448 -19.45 28.21 4.95
CA SER A 448 -18.89 28.92 3.78
C SER A 448 -17.85 28.08 3.01
N GLY A 449 -17.07 27.28 3.75
CA GLY A 449 -16.06 26.38 3.22
C GLY A 449 -16.59 25.04 2.71
N VAL A 450 -17.86 24.71 2.93
CA VAL A 450 -18.44 23.41 2.52
C VAL A 450 -18.77 23.44 1.04
N ALA A 451 -18.14 22.55 0.27
CA ALA A 451 -18.34 22.47 -1.17
C ALA A 451 -19.55 21.58 -1.54
N TYR A 452 -19.73 20.45 -0.86
CA TYR A 452 -20.80 19.49 -1.13
C TYR A 452 -21.06 18.57 0.09
N MET A 453 -22.29 18.08 0.23
CA MET A 453 -22.69 17.03 1.18
C MET A 453 -23.10 15.78 0.42
N SER A 454 -22.52 14.62 0.75
CA SER A 454 -22.41 13.46 -0.16
C SER A 454 -23.73 12.82 -0.58
N ASP A 455 -24.74 12.79 0.30
CA ASP A 455 -26.05 12.18 0.04
C ASP A 455 -27.13 12.69 1.01
N ASP A 456 -28.39 12.33 0.74
CA ASP A 456 -29.56 12.73 1.54
C ASP A 456 -29.45 12.35 3.03
N THR A 457 -28.76 11.25 3.35
CA THR A 457 -28.58 10.82 4.73
C THR A 457 -27.66 11.74 5.50
N VAL A 458 -26.65 12.33 4.85
CA VAL A 458 -25.78 13.36 5.44
C VAL A 458 -26.57 14.62 5.78
N PHE A 459 -27.45 15.07 4.89
CA PHE A 459 -28.33 16.21 5.16
C PHE A 459 -29.26 15.96 6.35
N GLN A 460 -29.88 14.78 6.42
CA GLN A 460 -30.74 14.40 7.55
C GLN A 460 -29.95 14.25 8.85
N HIS A 461 -28.72 13.73 8.77
CA HIS A 461 -27.83 13.62 9.92
C HIS A 461 -27.42 14.99 10.44
N PHE A 462 -27.02 15.91 9.57
CA PHE A 462 -26.73 17.29 9.93
C PHE A 462 -27.92 17.95 10.64
N ALA A 463 -29.15 17.79 10.11
CA ALA A 463 -30.34 18.33 10.75
C ALA A 463 -30.60 17.75 12.15
N ARG A 464 -30.37 16.45 12.35
CA ARG A 464 -30.46 15.81 13.68
C ARG A 464 -29.38 16.32 14.63
N LEU A 465 -28.18 16.56 14.13
CA LEU A 465 -27.08 17.09 14.93
C LEU A 465 -27.41 18.48 15.49
N ILE A 466 -27.95 19.37 14.65
CA ILE A 466 -28.40 20.71 15.08
C ILE A 466 -29.48 20.62 16.17
N ARG A 467 -30.42 19.68 16.06
CA ARG A 467 -31.39 19.41 17.14
C ARG A 467 -30.70 18.94 18.42
N GLY A 468 -29.70 18.07 18.29
CA GLY A 468 -28.88 17.60 19.41
C GLY A 468 -28.20 18.75 20.16
N PHE A 469 -27.68 19.75 19.45
CA PHE A 469 -27.11 20.95 20.09
C PHE A 469 -28.14 21.68 20.95
N SER A 470 -29.36 21.88 20.43
CA SER A 470 -30.44 22.51 21.17
C SER A 470 -30.85 21.71 22.41
N MET A 471 -30.79 20.38 22.38
CA MET A 471 -31.08 19.53 23.55
C MET A 471 -30.04 19.72 24.67
N MET A 472 -28.82 20.12 24.33
CA MET A 472 -27.77 20.47 25.29
C MET A 472 -27.84 21.93 25.78
N GLY A 473 -28.89 22.68 25.39
CA GLY A 473 -29.03 24.10 25.72
C GLY A 473 -28.11 25.03 24.92
N CYS A 474 -27.51 24.52 23.83
CA CYS A 474 -26.64 25.29 22.95
C CYS A 474 -27.46 25.94 21.82
N ASN A 475 -27.41 27.26 21.73
CA ASN A 475 -28.01 28.02 20.64
C ASN A 475 -27.14 27.90 19.38
N THR A 476 -27.73 27.48 18.27
CA THR A 476 -26.98 27.32 17.02
C THR A 476 -27.22 28.49 16.07
N VAL A 477 -26.15 29.06 15.52
CA VAL A 477 -26.20 30.08 14.47
C VAL A 477 -25.54 29.54 13.21
N LEU A 478 -26.29 29.43 12.11
CA LEU A 478 -25.77 28.95 10.84
C LEU A 478 -25.34 30.12 9.95
N THR A 479 -24.16 30.02 9.34
CA THR A 479 -23.64 31.01 8.40
C THR A 479 -23.08 30.38 7.13
N GLY A 480 -23.03 31.14 6.04
CA GLY A 480 -22.32 30.71 4.82
C GLY A 480 -22.97 29.55 4.06
N ILE A 481 -24.26 29.25 4.28
CA ILE A 481 -24.94 28.16 3.57
C ILE A 481 -25.07 28.52 2.08
N ARG A 482 -24.48 27.69 1.22
CA ARG A 482 -24.52 27.89 -0.22
C ARG A 482 -25.88 27.53 -0.81
N SER A 483 -26.22 28.17 -1.94
CA SER A 483 -27.54 28.04 -2.57
C SER A 483 -27.91 26.60 -2.96
N GLU A 484 -26.91 25.80 -3.35
CA GLU A 484 -27.03 24.40 -3.72
C GLU A 484 -27.39 23.51 -2.53
N ILE A 485 -26.78 23.76 -1.37
CA ILE A 485 -27.10 23.06 -0.10
C ILE A 485 -28.52 23.41 0.32
N VAL A 486 -28.91 24.69 0.21
CA VAL A 486 -30.28 25.14 0.52
C VAL A 486 -31.30 24.49 -0.42
N LYS A 487 -31.05 24.46 -1.73
CA LYS A 487 -31.94 23.81 -2.70
C LYS A 487 -32.17 22.34 -2.36
N HIS A 488 -31.11 21.62 -1.98
CA HIS A 488 -31.18 20.22 -1.61
C HIS A 488 -31.92 20.00 -0.28
N MET A 489 -31.70 20.87 0.72
CA MET A 489 -32.46 20.84 1.98
C MET A 489 -33.96 21.05 1.75
N ILE A 490 -34.33 21.96 0.83
CA ILE A 490 -35.73 22.20 0.45
C ILE A 490 -36.33 20.96 -0.21
N SER A 491 -35.62 20.30 -1.14
CA SER A 491 -36.13 19.07 -1.77
C SER A 491 -36.33 17.92 -0.79
N LEU A 492 -35.57 17.89 0.31
CA LEU A 492 -35.70 16.89 1.37
C LEU A 492 -36.69 17.28 2.48
N GLY A 493 -37.32 18.46 2.40
CA GLY A 493 -38.22 18.95 3.44
C GLY A 493 -37.54 19.25 4.78
N ILE A 494 -36.23 19.54 4.78
CA ILE A 494 -35.47 19.81 5.99
C ILE A 494 -35.73 21.26 6.44
N ASN A 495 -36.27 21.41 7.64
CA ASN A 495 -36.47 22.71 8.29
C ASN A 495 -35.53 22.83 9.50
N LEU A 496 -34.68 23.85 9.49
CA LEU A 496 -33.72 24.15 10.57
C LEU A 496 -34.13 25.36 11.42
N ASN A 497 -35.17 26.10 11.03
CA ASN A 497 -35.53 27.38 11.66
C ASN A 497 -35.98 27.25 13.13
N GLU A 498 -36.45 26.07 13.53
CA GLU A 498 -36.86 25.81 14.91
C GLU A 498 -35.67 25.66 15.86
N ASN A 499 -34.50 25.25 15.34
CA ASN A 499 -33.36 24.83 16.16
C ASN A 499 -32.07 25.62 15.84
N ALA A 500 -32.09 26.47 14.82
CA ALA A 500 -30.97 27.32 14.47
C ALA A 500 -31.42 28.66 13.86
N VAL A 501 -30.65 29.71 14.16
CA VAL A 501 -30.80 31.03 13.54
C VAL A 501 -29.84 31.14 12.36
N SER A 502 -30.34 31.51 11.18
CA SER A 502 -29.49 31.70 10.01
C SER A 502 -29.05 33.16 9.86
N LYS A 503 -27.78 33.39 9.56
CA LYS A 503 -27.20 34.70 9.22
C LYS A 503 -26.41 34.60 7.91
N GLY A 504 -26.42 35.65 7.11
CA GLY A 504 -25.82 35.61 5.76
C GLY A 504 -24.31 35.34 5.74
N THR A 505 -23.57 35.87 6.71
CA THR A 505 -22.11 35.72 6.80
C THR A 505 -21.65 35.54 8.24
N LEU A 506 -20.46 34.95 8.43
CA LEU A 506 -19.83 34.81 9.74
C LEU A 506 -19.64 36.18 10.41
N GLN A 507 -19.26 37.21 9.66
CA GLN A 507 -19.10 38.58 10.18
C GLN A 507 -20.41 39.15 10.75
N LEU A 508 -21.55 38.91 10.08
CA LEU A 508 -22.85 39.35 10.57
C LEU A 508 -23.25 38.62 11.86
N ALA A 509 -22.97 37.31 11.94
CA ALA A 509 -23.19 36.56 13.17
C ALA A 509 -22.32 37.09 14.31
N LEU A 510 -21.03 37.31 14.07
CA LEU A 510 -20.11 37.83 15.08
C LEU A 510 -20.49 39.23 15.57
N ASN A 511 -21.06 40.09 14.72
CA ASN A 511 -21.51 41.42 15.12
C ASN A 511 -22.60 41.41 16.20
N ASP A 512 -23.49 40.42 16.17
CA ASP A 512 -24.56 40.30 17.16
C ASP A 512 -24.05 39.94 18.56
N TYR A 513 -22.85 39.36 18.66
CA TYR A 513 -22.30 38.81 19.90
C TYR A 513 -21.02 39.49 20.40
N ILE A 514 -20.20 40.06 19.51
CA ILE A 514 -18.92 40.69 19.87
C ILE A 514 -19.07 42.21 20.05
N PHE A 515 -19.90 42.88 19.24
CA PHE A 515 -19.94 44.35 19.19
C PHE A 515 -21.14 45.00 19.88
N LYS A 516 -22.01 44.22 20.56
CA LYS A 516 -23.00 44.79 21.49
C LYS A 516 -22.32 45.13 22.82
N LYS A 517 -21.59 46.25 22.83
CA LYS A 517 -21.31 47.02 24.05
C LYS A 517 -22.11 48.32 23.99
N ASP A 518 -22.92 48.51 25.04
CA ASP A 518 -23.54 49.74 25.52
C ASP A 518 -24.60 50.43 24.65
N ILE A 519 -25.86 50.07 24.91
CA ILE A 519 -26.96 51.04 25.10
C ILE A 519 -27.60 50.75 26.46
#